data_AF-A0A7V3UYE3-F1
#
_entry.id   AF-A0A7V3UYE3-F1
#
_cell.length_a   1.000
_cell.length_b   1.000
_cell.length_c   1.000
_cell.angle_alpha   90.00
_cell.angle_beta   90.00
_cell.angle_gamma   90.00
#
_symmetry.space_group_name_H-M   'P 1'
#
loop_
_entity.id
_entity.type
_entity.pdbx_description
1 polymer ?
#
loop_
_entity_poly.entity_id
_entity_poly.type
_entity_poly.pdbx_seq_one_letter_code
_entity_poly.pdbx_strand_id
1 'polypeptide(L)'
;MQEAVGSTNRGLWIALTATTAVAIVASFWTSLHMYYNLGALAKGRMFGGESFYKLASWLQAPQGTNWYAVTAIGVGFLFAWGLQTMRMRFMWWPFHPLGFAISSNWEMNLVWMPLLIAWLFKTVIVKYGGHKAYQRAVPAFLGLILGQFVVGSILNIVSIALHIPSYMFWQ
;
A
#
# COMPACT_ATOMS: atom_id res chain seq x y z
N MET A 1 21.55 -20.98 23.18
CA MET A 1 21.65 -19.81 22.26
C MET A 1 20.44 -18.90 22.46
N GLN A 2 20.33 -18.28 23.63
CA GLN A 2 19.25 -17.37 24.05
C GLN A 2 19.83 -16.03 24.54
N GLU A 3 20.97 -15.61 23.99
CA GLU A 3 21.64 -14.37 24.38
C GLU A 3 21.80 -13.47 23.14
N ALA A 4 21.57 -12.16 23.35
CA ALA A 4 21.68 -11.04 22.40
C ALA A 4 20.41 -10.52 21.69
N VAL A 5 19.27 -10.43 22.38
CA VAL A 5 18.25 -9.39 22.08
C VAL A 5 17.94 -8.60 23.36
N GLY A 6 18.99 -8.05 23.95
CA GLY A 6 18.94 -7.10 25.06
C GLY A 6 19.16 -5.64 24.61
N SER A 7 19.04 -5.33 23.32
CA SER A 7 19.04 -3.93 22.86
C SER A 7 17.66 -3.33 23.11
N THR A 8 17.55 -2.71 24.29
CA THR A 8 16.67 -1.59 24.64
C THR A 8 15.61 -1.26 23.57
N ASN A 9 14.37 -1.74 23.74
CA ASN A 9 13.23 -1.41 22.86
C ASN A 9 13.23 0.07 22.45
N ARG A 10 13.56 0.97 23.38
CA ARG A 10 13.67 2.41 23.15
C ARG A 10 14.68 2.80 22.06
N GLY A 11 15.84 2.16 22.00
CA GLY A 11 16.86 2.40 20.97
C GLY A 11 16.39 1.97 19.59
N LEU A 12 15.69 0.83 19.50
CA LEU A 12 15.10 0.35 18.25
C LEU A 12 13.97 1.27 17.77
N TRP A 13 13.10 1.74 18.68
CA TRP A 13 12.06 2.73 18.37
C TRP A 13 12.64 4.06 17.89
N ILE A 14 13.68 4.57 18.55
CA ILE A 14 14.36 5.81 18.13
C ILE A 14 14.99 5.63 16.75
N ALA A 15 15.69 4.51 16.53
CA ALA A 15 16.30 4.21 15.24
C ALA A 15 15.26 4.16 14.11
N LEU A 16 14.14 3.44 14.31
CA LEU A 16 13.06 3.35 13.33
C LEU A 16 12.41 4.71 13.04
N THR A 17 12.19 5.53 14.07
CA THR A 17 11.57 6.84 13.91
C THR A 17 12.51 7.80 13.19
N ALA A 18 13.79 7.81 13.55
CA ALA A 18 14.80 8.65 12.95
C ALA A 18 15.05 8.28 11.49
N THR A 19 15.19 6.99 11.16
CA THR A 19 15.37 6.56 9.77
C THR A 19 14.15 6.88 8.92
N THR A 20 12.94 6.73 9.46
CA THR A 20 11.70 7.12 8.75
C THR A 20 11.66 8.61 8.47
N ALA A 21 12.00 9.46 9.45
CA ALA A 21 12.03 10.91 9.27
C ALA A 21 13.05 11.31 8.19
N VAL A 22 14.26 10.74 8.22
CA VAL A 22 15.28 10.98 7.20
C VAL A 22 14.81 10.49 5.82
N ALA A 23 14.18 9.31 5.74
CA ALA A 23 13.65 8.77 4.49
C ALA A 23 12.56 9.67 3.88
N ILE A 24 11.69 10.26 4.69
CA ILE A 24 10.64 11.19 4.22
C ILE A 24 11.29 12.43 3.60
N VAL A 25 12.24 13.07 4.32
CA VAL A 25 12.91 14.27 3.83
C VAL A 25 13.70 13.99 2.55
N ALA A 26 14.44 12.88 2.52
CA ALA A 26 15.19 12.45 1.35
C ALA A 26 14.26 12.17 0.16
N SER A 27 13.14 11.48 0.37
CA SER A 27 12.16 11.17 -0.69
C SER A 27 11.51 12.43 -1.26
N PHE A 28 11.21 13.42 -0.40
CA PHE A 28 10.66 14.68 -0.86
C PHE A 28 11.67 15.49 -1.67
N TRP A 29 12.92 15.54 -1.20
CA TRP A 29 14.02 16.20 -1.90
C TRP A 29 14.29 15.57 -3.27
N THR A 30 14.43 14.25 -3.35
CA THR A 30 14.68 13.56 -4.62
C THR A 30 13.53 13.74 -5.59
N SER A 31 12.28 13.69 -5.11
CA SER A 31 11.10 13.95 -5.94
C SER A 31 11.14 15.36 -6.55
N LEU A 32 11.40 16.39 -5.73
CA LEU A 32 11.54 17.77 -6.23
C LEU A 32 12.69 17.90 -7.22
N HIS A 33 13.87 17.37 -6.89
CA HIS A 33 15.03 17.43 -7.77
C HIS A 33 14.78 16.76 -9.12
N MET A 34 14.11 15.61 -9.12
CA MET A 34 13.71 14.93 -10.37
C MET A 34 12.69 15.75 -11.16
N TYR A 35 11.72 16.38 -10.52
CA TYR A 35 10.74 17.24 -11.21
C TYR A 35 11.36 18.50 -11.83
N TYR A 36 12.37 19.08 -11.17
CA TYR A 36 13.10 20.22 -11.71
C TYR A 36 13.99 19.84 -12.89
N ASN A 37 14.75 18.73 -12.80
CA ASN A 37 15.70 18.34 -13.84
C ASN A 37 15.07 17.66 -15.06
N LEU A 38 14.09 16.77 -14.84
CA LEU A 38 13.48 15.98 -15.92
C LEU A 38 12.20 16.65 -16.47
N GLY A 39 11.75 17.73 -15.84
CA GLY A 39 10.48 18.39 -16.14
C GLY A 39 9.30 17.65 -15.51
N ALA A 40 8.55 18.35 -14.65
CA ALA A 40 7.36 17.81 -13.98
C ALA A 40 6.32 17.23 -14.96
N LEU A 41 6.22 17.80 -16.17
CA LEU A 41 5.26 17.37 -17.20
C LEU A 41 5.72 16.15 -18.01
N ALA A 42 7.03 15.91 -18.16
CA ALA A 42 7.54 14.84 -19.03
C ALA A 42 7.57 13.47 -18.33
N LYS A 43 7.86 13.44 -17.01
CA LYS A 43 7.96 12.18 -16.23
C LYS A 43 7.33 12.21 -14.84
N GLY A 44 6.77 13.34 -14.39
CA GLY A 44 6.15 13.48 -13.07
C GLY A 44 4.72 12.98 -12.97
N ARG A 45 4.44 11.77 -13.51
CA ARG A 45 3.08 11.21 -13.57
C ARG A 45 2.51 10.78 -12.21
N MET A 46 3.36 10.59 -11.19
CA MET A 46 2.93 9.97 -9.92
C MET A 46 2.32 10.95 -8.90
N PHE A 47 2.79 12.19 -8.82
CA PHE A 47 2.27 13.15 -7.83
C PHE A 47 1.88 14.47 -8.49
N GLY A 48 0.60 14.83 -8.38
CA GLY A 48 0.06 16.12 -8.82
C GLY A 48 -0.35 16.17 -10.29
N GLY A 49 0.29 15.40 -11.18
CA GLY A 49 -0.03 15.41 -12.62
C GLY A 49 -1.53 15.26 -12.90
N GLU A 50 -2.16 14.21 -12.36
CA GLU A 50 -3.59 13.95 -12.56
C GLU A 50 -4.47 15.08 -12.01
N SER A 51 -4.17 15.60 -10.81
CA SER A 51 -4.89 16.72 -10.20
C SER A 51 -4.73 18.02 -10.98
N PHE A 52 -3.53 18.33 -11.46
CA PHE A 52 -3.24 19.53 -12.25
C PHE A 52 -3.87 19.44 -13.65
N TYR A 53 -3.81 18.28 -14.31
CA TYR A 53 -4.51 18.05 -15.58
C TYR A 53 -6.03 18.15 -15.41
N LYS A 54 -6.57 17.63 -14.30
CA LYS A 54 -7.99 17.71 -13.99
C LYS A 54 -8.44 19.13 -13.64
N LEU A 55 -7.62 19.89 -12.91
CA LEU A 55 -7.89 21.31 -12.66
C LEU A 55 -7.79 22.14 -13.94
N ALA A 56 -6.75 21.90 -14.75
CA ALA A 56 -6.57 22.57 -16.03
C ALA A 56 -7.73 22.26 -16.98
N SER A 57 -8.23 21.03 -17.00
CA SER A 57 -9.40 20.69 -17.82
C SER A 57 -10.67 21.38 -17.33
N TRP A 58 -10.88 21.51 -16.01
CA TRP A 58 -12.01 22.27 -15.46
C TRP A 58 -11.93 23.77 -15.77
N LEU A 59 -10.72 24.33 -15.79
CA LEU A 59 -10.50 25.76 -16.12
C LEU A 59 -10.63 26.05 -17.61
N GLN A 60 -10.11 25.17 -18.48
CA GLN A 60 -10.10 25.35 -19.93
C GLN A 60 -11.41 24.93 -20.60
N ALA A 61 -12.09 23.94 -20.04
CA ALA A 61 -13.36 23.43 -20.54
C ALA A 61 -14.27 23.10 -19.35
N PRO A 62 -14.99 24.10 -18.80
CA PRO A 62 -15.92 23.89 -17.69
C PRO A 62 -16.97 22.85 -18.11
N GLN A 63 -16.83 21.63 -17.61
CA GLN A 63 -17.84 20.61 -17.81
C GLN A 63 -18.95 20.85 -16.80
N GLY A 64 -20.20 20.90 -17.28
CA GLY A 64 -21.37 20.94 -16.39
C GLY A 64 -21.38 19.73 -15.45
N THR A 65 -22.19 19.81 -14.39
CA THR A 65 -22.32 18.71 -13.43
C THR A 65 -22.68 17.40 -14.16
N ASN A 66 -21.80 16.41 -14.05
CA ASN A 66 -22.09 15.07 -14.56
C ASN A 66 -23.08 14.38 -13.61
N TRP A 67 -24.36 14.54 -13.88
CA TRP A 67 -25.44 13.96 -13.09
C TRP A 67 -25.39 12.43 -12.99
N TYR A 68 -24.83 11.74 -14.00
CA TYR A 68 -24.61 10.29 -13.95
C TYR A 68 -23.55 9.92 -12.90
N ALA A 69 -22.46 10.68 -12.81
CA ALA A 69 -21.45 10.47 -11.77
C ALA A 69 -22.01 10.78 -10.37
N VAL A 70 -22.78 11.87 -10.22
CA VAL A 70 -23.39 12.24 -8.94
C VAL A 70 -24.38 11.19 -8.45
N THR A 71 -25.24 10.69 -9.34
CA THR A 71 -26.19 9.62 -9.01
C THR A 71 -25.48 8.31 -8.66
N ALA A 72 -24.43 7.93 -9.40
CA ALA A 72 -23.61 6.76 -9.07
C ALA A 72 -22.93 6.87 -7.69
N ILE A 73 -22.39 8.04 -7.35
CA ILE A 73 -21.83 8.32 -6.01
C ILE A 73 -22.92 8.19 -4.94
N GLY A 74 -24.10 8.75 -5.18
CA GLY A 74 -25.23 8.67 -4.25
C GLY A 74 -25.69 7.22 -4.01
N VAL A 75 -25.83 6.43 -5.08
CA VAL A 75 -26.19 5.01 -5.00
C VAL A 75 -25.11 4.21 -4.26
N GLY A 76 -23.83 4.43 -4.61
CA GLY A 76 -22.71 3.77 -3.93
C GLY A 76 -22.64 4.10 -2.44
N PHE A 77 -22.89 5.36 -2.08
CA PHE A 77 -22.96 5.81 -0.69
C PHE A 77 -24.12 5.15 0.06
N LEU A 78 -25.33 5.15 -0.51
CA LEU A 78 -26.50 4.51 0.11
C LEU A 78 -26.31 2.99 0.27
N PHE A 79 -25.69 2.34 -0.72
CA PHE A 79 -25.38 0.92 -0.65
C PHE A 79 -24.34 0.60 0.43
N ALA A 80 -23.26 1.38 0.50
CA ALA A 80 -22.24 1.25 1.55
C ALA A 80 -22.82 1.52 2.94
N TRP A 81 -23.67 2.54 3.08
CA TRP A 81 -24.39 2.84 4.32
C TRP A 81 -25.34 1.71 4.71
N GLY A 82 -26.05 1.13 3.75
CA GLY A 82 -26.87 -0.06 3.92
C GLY A 82 -26.05 -1.21 4.48
N LEU A 83 -24.95 -1.58 3.83
CA LEU A 83 -24.04 -2.63 4.30
C LEU A 83 -23.53 -2.37 5.72
N GLN A 84 -23.15 -1.13 6.02
CA GLN A 84 -22.64 -0.75 7.34
C GLN A 84 -23.73 -0.87 8.42
N THR A 85 -24.96 -0.40 8.14
CA THR A 85 -26.08 -0.50 9.09
C THR A 85 -26.52 -1.95 9.30
N MET A 86 -26.55 -2.77 8.25
CA MET A 86 -26.88 -4.20 8.36
C MET A 86 -25.82 -4.96 9.17
N ARG A 87 -24.54 -4.61 9.03
CA ARG A 87 -23.46 -5.16 9.88
C ARG A 87 -23.60 -4.79 11.35
N MET A 88 -24.01 -3.55 11.65
CA MET A 88 -24.25 -3.12 13.04
C MET A 88 -25.46 -3.81 13.67
N ARG A 89 -26.44 -4.22 12.85
CA ARG A 89 -27.68 -4.88 13.31
C ARG A 89 -27.55 -6.40 13.39
N PHE A 90 -26.74 -7.02 12.54
CA PHE A 90 -26.63 -8.48 12.41
C PHE A 90 -25.17 -8.93 12.48
N MET A 91 -24.73 -9.40 13.64
CA MET A 91 -23.36 -9.92 13.85
C MET A 91 -23.03 -11.17 13.01
N TRP A 92 -24.05 -11.86 12.46
CA TRP A 92 -23.87 -13.06 11.64
C TRP A 92 -23.66 -12.80 10.14
N TRP A 93 -23.69 -11.53 9.70
CA TRP A 93 -23.78 -11.21 8.27
C TRP A 93 -22.41 -11.46 7.59
N PRO A 94 -22.31 -12.34 6.57
CA PRO A 94 -21.03 -12.76 5.99
C PRO A 94 -20.37 -11.71 5.08
N PHE A 95 -21.15 -10.74 4.60
CA PHE A 95 -20.68 -9.66 3.74
C PHE A 95 -20.01 -8.54 4.54
N HIS A 96 -18.69 -8.47 4.43
CA HIS A 96 -17.89 -7.47 5.13
C HIS A 96 -17.75 -6.18 4.29
N PRO A 97 -18.22 -5.02 4.76
CA PRO A 97 -18.15 -3.74 4.03
C PRO A 97 -16.71 -3.32 3.71
N LEU A 98 -15.72 -3.80 4.47
CA LEU A 98 -14.30 -3.61 4.14
C LEU A 98 -13.92 -4.27 2.81
N GLY A 99 -14.48 -5.43 2.47
CA GLY A 99 -14.23 -6.08 1.18
C GLY A 99 -14.76 -5.26 0.02
N PHE A 100 -15.94 -4.64 0.20
CA PHE A 100 -16.54 -3.74 -0.79
C PHE A 100 -15.76 -2.43 -0.95
N ALA A 101 -15.26 -1.86 0.16
CA ALA A 101 -14.45 -0.65 0.11
C ALA A 101 -13.08 -0.89 -0.54
N ILE A 102 -12.44 -2.03 -0.24
CA ILE A 102 -11.10 -2.32 -0.76
C ILE A 102 -11.17 -2.82 -2.22
N SER A 103 -12.26 -3.49 -2.66
CA SER A 103 -12.38 -4.00 -4.04
C SER A 103 -12.31 -2.93 -5.12
N SER A 104 -12.62 -1.67 -4.81
CA SER A 104 -12.54 -0.58 -5.77
C SER A 104 -11.17 0.09 -5.85
N ASN A 105 -10.20 -0.31 -5.00
CA ASN A 105 -8.88 0.30 -4.99
C ASN A 105 -7.92 -0.47 -5.92
N TRP A 106 -7.09 0.24 -6.68
CA TRP A 106 -6.05 -0.33 -7.54
C TRP A 106 -5.14 -1.29 -6.76
N GLU A 107 -4.83 -0.93 -5.53
CA GLU A 107 -4.01 -1.73 -4.62
C GLU A 107 -4.56 -3.16 -4.43
N MET A 108 -5.89 -3.33 -4.46
CA MET A 108 -6.50 -4.66 -4.31
C MET A 108 -6.15 -5.60 -5.46
N ASN A 109 -6.00 -5.07 -6.68
CA ASN A 109 -5.61 -5.87 -7.85
C ASN A 109 -4.20 -6.46 -7.70
N LEU A 110 -3.34 -5.80 -6.93
CA LEU A 110 -1.98 -6.26 -6.67
C LEU A 110 -1.92 -7.23 -5.48
N VAL A 111 -2.74 -7.02 -4.45
CA VAL A 111 -2.62 -7.77 -3.19
C VAL A 111 -3.56 -8.96 -3.04
N TRP A 112 -4.59 -9.12 -3.88
CA TRP A 112 -5.59 -10.18 -3.69
C TRP A 112 -4.98 -11.60 -3.73
N MET A 113 -4.08 -11.87 -4.68
CA MET A 113 -3.40 -13.18 -4.78
C MET A 113 -2.47 -13.46 -3.59
N PRO A 114 -1.54 -12.56 -3.23
CA PRO A 114 -0.75 -12.71 -2.00
C PRO A 114 -1.61 -12.90 -0.75
N LEU A 115 -2.75 -12.22 -0.65
CA LEU A 115 -3.65 -12.31 0.49
C LEU A 115 -4.36 -13.66 0.56
N LEU A 116 -4.80 -14.21 -0.57
CA LEU A 116 -5.34 -15.57 -0.65
C LEU A 116 -4.30 -16.62 -0.25
N ILE A 117 -3.06 -16.48 -0.75
CA ILE A 117 -1.95 -17.37 -0.41
C ILE A 117 -1.65 -17.29 1.11
N ALA A 118 -1.56 -16.08 1.67
CA ALA A 118 -1.33 -15.87 3.09
C ALA A 118 -2.46 -16.46 3.94
N TRP A 119 -3.72 -16.32 3.52
CA TRP A 119 -4.87 -16.94 4.17
C TRP A 119 -4.80 -18.48 4.11
N LEU A 120 -4.43 -19.06 2.98
CA LEU A 120 -4.27 -20.51 2.83
C LEU A 120 -3.16 -21.04 3.73
N PHE A 121 -1.98 -20.41 3.76
CA PHE A 121 -0.92 -20.81 4.67
C PHE A 121 -1.33 -20.67 6.13
N LYS A 122 -1.96 -19.55 6.50
CA LYS A 122 -2.43 -19.33 7.88
C LYS A 122 -3.44 -20.39 8.31
N THR A 123 -4.42 -20.70 7.46
CA THR A 123 -5.44 -21.71 7.76
C THR A 123 -4.84 -23.09 7.90
N VAL A 124 -3.93 -23.50 7.01
CA VAL A 124 -3.21 -24.78 7.11
C VAL A 124 -2.37 -24.85 8.39
N ILE A 125 -1.57 -23.82 8.68
CA ILE A 125 -0.70 -23.79 9.87
C ILE A 125 -1.52 -23.87 11.16
N VAL A 126 -2.62 -23.13 11.24
CA VAL A 126 -3.48 -23.13 12.45
C VAL A 126 -4.25 -24.44 12.57
N LYS A 127 -4.78 -25.00 11.46
CA LYS A 127 -5.60 -26.22 11.47
C LYS A 127 -4.78 -27.47 11.79
N TYR A 128 -3.56 -27.58 11.27
CA TYR A 128 -2.72 -28.77 11.48
C TYR A 128 -1.67 -28.60 12.57
N GLY A 129 -1.20 -27.38 12.84
CA GLY A 129 -0.11 -27.11 13.80
C GLY A 129 -0.54 -26.40 15.09
N GLY A 130 -1.77 -25.93 15.18
CA GLY A 130 -2.28 -25.20 16.34
C GLY A 130 -1.55 -23.88 16.62
N HIS A 131 -1.81 -23.28 17.77
CA HIS A 131 -1.29 -21.95 18.14
C HIS A 131 0.25 -21.90 18.24
N LYS A 132 0.88 -22.98 18.70
CA LYS A 132 2.35 -23.06 18.86
C LYS A 132 3.08 -23.10 17.51
N ALA A 133 2.55 -23.79 16.51
CA ALA A 133 3.14 -23.78 15.17
C ALA A 133 3.01 -22.41 14.49
N TYR A 134 1.88 -21.72 14.71
CA TYR A 134 1.70 -20.36 14.22
C TYR A 134 2.79 -19.42 14.75
N GLN A 135 3.04 -19.41 16.06
CA GLN A 135 4.10 -18.56 16.65
C GLN A 135 5.50 -18.87 16.10
N ARG A 136 5.79 -20.13 15.77
CA ARG A 136 7.06 -20.53 15.14
C ARG A 136 7.16 -20.13 13.66
N ALA A 137 6.04 -19.99 12.97
CA ALA A 137 6.01 -19.58 11.57
C ALA A 137 6.10 -18.05 11.39
N VAL A 138 5.71 -17.26 12.40
CA VAL A 138 5.76 -15.79 12.36
C VAL A 138 7.13 -15.24 11.93
N PRO A 139 8.28 -15.67 12.50
CA PRO A 139 9.59 -15.20 12.07
C PRO A 139 9.89 -15.47 10.60
N ALA A 140 9.41 -16.58 10.03
CA ALA A 140 9.64 -16.91 8.62
C ALA A 140 8.91 -15.93 7.67
N PHE A 141 7.65 -15.58 7.98
CA PHE A 141 6.92 -14.58 7.20
C PHE A 141 7.50 -13.17 7.36
N LEU A 142 7.95 -12.80 8.57
CA LEU A 142 8.67 -11.55 8.78
C LEU A 142 9.97 -11.50 7.97
N GLY A 143 10.71 -12.62 7.91
CA GLY A 143 11.89 -12.74 7.06
C GLY A 143 11.58 -12.60 5.57
N LEU A 144 10.45 -13.12 5.10
CA LEU A 144 10.01 -13.00 3.70
C LEU A 144 9.66 -11.55 3.34
N ILE A 145 8.93 -10.85 4.22
CA ILE A 145 8.63 -9.41 4.08
C ILE A 145 9.93 -8.61 4.04
N LEU A 146 10.83 -8.85 4.99
CA LEU A 146 12.10 -8.15 5.07
C LEU A 146 13.00 -8.43 3.86
N GLY A 147 12.98 -9.67 3.35
CA GLY A 147 13.68 -10.08 2.14
C GLY A 147 13.20 -9.33 0.90
N GLN A 148 11.89 -9.15 0.73
CA GLN A 148 11.33 -8.36 -0.37
C GLN A 148 11.85 -6.91 -0.33
N PHE A 149 11.88 -6.27 0.84
CA PHE A 149 12.39 -4.91 0.98
C PHE A 149 13.90 -4.81 0.73
N VAL A 150 14.69 -5.75 1.26
CA VAL A 150 16.16 -5.75 1.12
C VAL A 150 16.55 -5.99 -0.33
N VAL A 151 15.99 -7.03 -0.97
CA VAL A 151 16.28 -7.35 -2.38
C VAL A 151 15.81 -6.21 -3.28
N GLY A 152 14.61 -5.66 -3.07
CA GLY A 152 14.10 -4.51 -3.82
C GLY A 152 15.02 -3.28 -3.70
N SER A 153 15.51 -3.00 -2.50
CA SER A 153 16.44 -1.87 -2.27
C SER A 153 17.80 -2.09 -2.92
N ILE A 154 18.37 -3.29 -2.81
CA ILE A 154 19.66 -3.62 -3.42
C ILE A 154 19.57 -3.50 -4.95
N LEU A 155 18.54 -4.09 -5.56
CA LEU A 155 18.34 -4.02 -7.01
C LEU A 155 18.15 -2.57 -7.48
N ASN A 156 17.45 -1.74 -6.70
CA ASN A 156 17.29 -0.32 -7.02
C ASN A 156 18.64 0.41 -7.01
N ILE A 157 19.45 0.25 -5.97
CA ILE A 157 20.79 0.85 -5.85
C ILE A 157 21.70 0.38 -6.99
N VAL A 158 21.72 -0.92 -7.29
CA VAL A 158 22.50 -1.51 -8.39
C VAL A 158 22.06 -0.92 -9.72
N SER A 159 20.76 -0.74 -9.93
CA SER A 159 20.24 -0.17 -11.18
C SER A 159 20.63 1.29 -11.36
N ILE A 160 20.63 2.09 -10.28
CA ILE A 160 21.12 3.48 -10.29
C ILE A 160 22.62 3.50 -10.60
N ALA A 161 23.42 2.61 -9.99
CA ALA A 161 24.86 2.56 -10.20
C ALA A 161 25.23 2.16 -11.65
N LEU A 162 24.55 1.15 -12.20
CA LEU A 162 24.85 0.61 -13.52
C LEU A 162 24.09 1.31 -14.67
N HIS A 163 23.24 2.30 -14.37
CA HIS A 163 22.38 2.97 -15.35
C HIS A 163 21.51 2.00 -16.19
N ILE A 164 21.17 0.84 -15.63
CA ILE A 164 20.31 -0.16 -16.28
C ILE A 164 18.85 0.18 -15.95
N PRO A 165 17.92 0.17 -16.93
CA PRO A 165 16.51 0.34 -16.65
C PRO A 165 16.05 -0.75 -15.67
N SER A 166 15.72 -0.33 -14.45
CA SER A 166 15.32 -1.22 -13.36
C SER A 166 13.90 -1.72 -13.59
N TYR A 167 13.62 -2.91 -13.07
CA TYR A 167 12.24 -3.40 -12.99
C TYR A 167 11.42 -2.44 -12.11
N MET A 168 10.53 -1.67 -12.72
CA MET A 168 9.55 -0.85 -11.99
C MET A 168 8.49 -1.78 -11.43
N PHE A 169 8.56 -2.07 -10.13
CA PHE A 169 7.54 -2.86 -9.43
C PHE A 169 6.13 -2.22 -9.47
N TRP A 170 6.06 -0.92 -9.77
CA TRP A 170 4.84 -0.14 -9.83
C TRP A 170 4.69 0.50 -11.23
N GLN A 171 3.97 -0.18 -12.11
CA GLN A 171 3.34 0.37 -13.30
C GLN A 171 1.85 0.05 -13.27
#